data_AF-A0A712HLQ1-F1
#
_entry.id   AF-A0A712HLQ1-F1
#
_cell.length_a   1.000
_cell.length_b   1.000
_cell.length_c   1.000
_cell.angle_alpha   90.00
_cell.angle_beta   90.00
_cell.angle_gamma   90.00
#
_symmetry.space_group_name_H-M   'P 1'
#
loop_
_entity.id
_entity.type
_entity.pdbx_description
1 polymer ?
#
loop_
_entity_poly.entity_id
_entity_poly.type
_entity_poly.pdbx_seq_one_letter_code
_entity_poly.pdbx_strand_id
1 'polypeptide(L)'
;ETVAFLGLLDTWPPETQNWREKEANGLNPDVLAEIERERAAFVAAQQGNASDALFTAIEGNYADAVRLLTTAHSVPFDGHATLFVADKTVPEGVSPEQSWSPWIASLAIYRQPCAHVDIISPSAFETIGPIISELINK
;
A
#
# COMPACT_ATOMS: atom_id res chain seq x y z
N GLU A 1 8.69 21.95 8.80
CA GLU A 1 7.39 21.78 8.13
C GLU A 1 6.48 21.02 9.09
N THR A 2 5.19 21.37 9.17
CA THR A 2 4.25 20.70 10.08
C THR A 2 3.30 19.85 9.26
N VAL A 3 3.27 18.54 9.50
CA VAL A 3 2.36 17.61 8.83
C VAL A 3 1.09 17.50 9.68
N ALA A 4 -0.01 18.09 9.20
CA ALA A 4 -1.29 18.07 9.91
C ALA A 4 -1.97 16.69 9.89
N PHE A 5 -1.78 15.93 8.80
CA PHE A 5 -2.30 14.59 8.65
C PHE A 5 -1.41 13.76 7.73
N LEU A 6 -1.04 12.55 8.18
CA LEU A 6 -0.37 11.53 7.37
C LEU A 6 -1.20 10.25 7.40
N GLY A 7 -1.95 10.00 6.33
CA GLY A 7 -2.72 8.78 6.13
C GLY A 7 -1.95 7.77 5.31
N LEU A 8 -1.81 6.55 5.82
CA LEU A 8 -1.17 5.41 5.16
C LEU A 8 -2.21 4.32 4.91
N LEU A 9 -2.35 3.86 3.66
CA LEU A 9 -3.26 2.80 3.27
C LEU A 9 -2.46 1.52 3.03
N ASP A 10 -2.58 0.58 3.96
CA ASP A 10 -1.87 -0.70 4.04
C ASP A 10 -0.38 -0.61 3.65
N THR A 11 0.27 0.45 4.12
CA THR A 11 1.67 0.75 3.80
C THR A 11 2.58 0.19 4.86
N TRP A 12 3.69 -0.42 4.43
CA TRP A 12 4.66 -1.08 5.30
C TRP A 12 6.08 -0.56 5.03
N PRO A 13 6.98 -0.55 6.04
CA PRO A 13 8.36 -0.15 5.83
C PRO A 13 9.04 -1.09 4.83
N PRO A 14 9.80 -0.57 3.84
CA PRO A 14 10.55 -1.40 2.90
C PRO A 14 11.50 -2.38 3.61
N GLU A 15 12.01 -2.04 4.80
CA GLU A 15 12.89 -2.90 5.59
C GLU A 15 12.22 -4.18 6.12
N THR A 16 10.90 -4.17 6.29
CA THR A 16 10.13 -5.35 6.72
C THR A 16 9.73 -6.25 5.55
N GLN A 17 10.00 -5.82 4.32
CA GLN A 17 9.65 -6.53 3.11
C GLN A 17 10.90 -7.01 2.36
N ASN A 18 10.87 -8.25 1.84
CA ASN A 18 12.00 -8.80 1.10
C ASN A 18 12.00 -8.36 -0.37
N TRP A 19 12.17 -7.06 -0.61
CA TRP A 19 12.15 -6.50 -1.97
C TRP A 19 13.30 -6.99 -2.86
N ARG A 20 14.47 -7.29 -2.27
CA ARG A 20 15.61 -7.85 -3.02
C ARG A 20 15.33 -9.26 -3.54
N GLU A 21 14.63 -10.09 -2.75
CA GLU A 21 14.18 -11.40 -3.23
C GLU A 21 13.10 -11.26 -4.31
N LYS A 22 12.21 -10.27 -4.19
CA LYS A 22 11.22 -9.93 -5.22
C LYS A 22 11.83 -9.36 -6.51
N GLU A 23 13.00 -8.73 -6.47
CA GLU A 23 13.75 -8.29 -7.67
C GLU A 23 14.59 -9.42 -8.27
N ALA A 24 15.31 -10.18 -7.44
CA ALA A 24 16.22 -11.25 -7.87
C ALA A 24 15.50 -12.45 -8.50
N ASN A 25 14.28 -12.76 -8.05
CA ASN A 25 13.47 -13.82 -8.65
C ASN A 25 12.76 -13.38 -9.95
N GLY A 26 13.04 -12.16 -10.45
CA GLY A 26 12.09 -11.46 -11.32
C GLY A 26 10.79 -11.19 -10.56
N LEU A 27 9.81 -10.51 -11.17
CA LEU A 27 8.49 -10.37 -10.56
C LEU A 27 8.00 -11.78 -10.18
N ASN A 28 8.06 -12.13 -8.89
CA ASN A 28 7.66 -13.42 -8.35
C ASN A 28 6.28 -13.77 -8.93
N PRO A 29 6.01 -15.00 -9.40
CA PRO A 29 4.71 -15.37 -9.96
C PRO A 29 3.51 -14.92 -9.12
N ASP A 30 3.64 -14.90 -7.79
CA ASP A 30 2.60 -14.41 -6.88
C ASP A 30 2.44 -12.88 -6.92
N VAL A 31 3.54 -12.15 -7.04
CA VAL A 31 3.55 -10.69 -7.23
C VAL A 31 3.04 -10.33 -8.62
N LEU A 32 3.41 -11.08 -9.67
CA LEU A 32 2.82 -10.96 -11.00
C LEU A 32 1.32 -11.25 -10.99
N ALA A 33 0.88 -12.28 -10.25
CA ALA A 33 -0.52 -12.63 -10.14
C ALA A 33 -1.32 -11.60 -9.32
N GLU A 34 -0.69 -10.93 -8.36
CA GLU A 34 -1.28 -9.79 -7.65
C GLU A 34 -1.40 -8.57 -8.58
N ILE A 35 -0.33 -8.23 -9.31
CA ILE A 35 -0.34 -7.17 -10.34
C ILE A 35 -1.36 -7.47 -11.44
N GLU A 36 -1.47 -8.72 -11.88
CA GLU A 36 -2.45 -9.13 -12.89
C GLU A 36 -3.88 -9.05 -12.36
N ARG A 37 -4.10 -9.32 -11.07
CA ARG A 37 -5.41 -9.12 -10.43
C ARG A 37 -5.75 -7.64 -10.30
N GLU A 38 -4.80 -6.80 -9.90
CA GLU A 38 -4.96 -5.34 -9.89
C GLU A 38 -5.22 -4.81 -11.30
N ARG A 39 -4.48 -5.30 -12.30
CA ARG A 39 -4.68 -5.04 -13.73
C ARG A 39 -6.09 -5.41 -14.17
N ALA A 40 -6.55 -6.62 -13.87
CA ALA A 40 -7.87 -7.09 -14.26
C ALA A 40 -8.98 -6.26 -13.62
N ALA A 41 -8.83 -5.90 -12.34
CA ALA A 41 -9.77 -5.03 -11.63
C ALA A 41 -9.79 -3.61 -12.23
N PHE A 42 -8.63 -3.05 -12.57
CA PHE A 42 -8.51 -1.73 -13.18
C PHE A 42 -9.10 -1.67 -14.60
N VAL A 43 -8.83 -2.69 -15.43
CA VAL A 43 -9.41 -2.82 -16.79
C VAL A 43 -10.93 -2.92 -16.72
N ALA A 44 -11.44 -3.76 -15.83
CA ALA A 44 -12.88 -3.94 -15.62
C ALA A 44 -13.54 -2.63 -15.21
N ALA A 45 -12.87 -1.82 -14.36
CA ALA A 45 -13.35 -0.50 -13.97
C ALA A 45 -13.37 0.52 -15.13
N GLN A 46 -12.46 0.41 -16.11
CA GLN A 46 -12.42 1.30 -17.29
C GLN A 46 -13.36 0.89 -18.45
N GLN A 47 -14.22 -0.12 -18.28
CA GLN A 47 -15.17 -0.59 -19.29
C GLN A 47 -14.54 -0.88 -20.67
N GLY A 48 -13.28 -1.32 -20.70
CA GLY A 48 -12.58 -1.69 -21.94
C GLY A 48 -12.07 -0.52 -22.79
N ASN A 49 -12.02 0.71 -22.27
CA ASN A 49 -11.55 1.90 -23.00
C ASN A 49 -10.07 2.26 -22.73
N ALA A 50 -9.33 1.34 -22.13
CA ALA A 50 -7.92 1.52 -21.80
C ALA A 50 -7.06 1.29 -23.06
N SER A 51 -6.19 2.25 -23.40
CA SER A 51 -5.28 2.11 -24.53
C SER A 51 -4.07 1.25 -24.19
N ASP A 52 -3.48 0.56 -25.17
CA ASP A 52 -2.23 -0.21 -25.01
C ASP A 52 -1.09 0.63 -24.41
N ALA A 53 -1.09 1.94 -24.68
CA ALA A 53 -0.15 2.89 -24.10
C ALA A 53 -0.32 3.07 -22.58
N LEU A 54 -1.57 3.12 -22.10
CA LEU A 54 -1.86 3.17 -20.66
C LEU A 54 -1.35 1.90 -19.97
N PHE A 55 -1.55 0.73 -20.58
CA PHE A 55 -1.09 -0.55 -20.03
C PHE A 55 0.43 -0.65 -19.98
N THR A 56 1.09 -0.29 -21.07
CA THR A 56 2.56 -0.29 -21.13
C THR A 56 3.15 0.62 -20.04
N ALA A 57 2.51 1.78 -19.79
CA ALA A 57 2.93 2.68 -18.73
C ALA A 57 2.71 2.08 -17.33
N ILE A 58 1.59 1.40 -17.09
CA ILE A 58 1.32 0.72 -15.82
C ILE A 58 2.39 -0.35 -15.56
N GLU A 59 2.61 -1.26 -16.51
CA GLU A 59 3.61 -2.33 -16.37
C GLU A 59 5.02 -1.78 -16.12
N GLY A 60 5.41 -0.73 -16.86
CA GLY A 60 6.68 -0.04 -16.67
C GLY A 60 6.81 0.57 -15.26
N ASN A 61 5.75 1.23 -14.78
CA ASN A 61 5.73 1.82 -13.44
C ASN A 61 5.88 0.77 -12.33
N TYR A 62 5.26 -0.40 -12.47
CA TYR A 62 5.42 -1.49 -11.49
C TYR A 62 6.84 -2.04 -11.49
N ALA A 63 7.42 -2.29 -12.67
CA ALA A 63 8.80 -2.77 -12.79
C ALA A 63 9.78 -1.79 -12.14
N ASP A 64 9.60 -0.48 -12.38
CA ASP A 64 10.41 0.56 -11.75
C ASP A 64 10.14 0.67 -10.25
N ALA A 65 8.90 0.56 -9.78
CA ALA A 65 8.56 0.61 -8.36
C ALA A 65 9.25 -0.52 -7.59
N VAL A 66 9.20 -1.76 -8.08
CA VAL A 66 9.89 -2.90 -7.46
C VAL A 66 11.39 -2.65 -7.37
N ARG A 67 12.01 -2.21 -8.48
CA ARG A 67 13.44 -1.87 -8.54
C ARG A 67 13.81 -0.74 -7.56
N LEU A 68 12.98 0.29 -7.45
CA LEU A 68 13.24 1.41 -6.53
C LEU A 68 13.11 0.99 -5.07
N LEU A 69 12.11 0.17 -4.75
CA LEU A 69 11.86 -0.34 -3.40
C LEU A 69 13.00 -1.21 -2.86
N THR A 70 13.85 -1.82 -3.71
CA THR A 70 15.03 -2.59 -3.26
C THR A 70 16.14 -1.74 -2.66
N THR A 71 16.09 -0.43 -2.94
CA THR A 71 17.05 0.58 -2.44
C THR A 71 16.40 1.60 -1.51
N ALA A 72 15.07 1.58 -1.39
CA ALA A 72 14.33 2.47 -0.52
C ALA A 72 14.65 2.20 0.96
N HIS A 73 14.69 3.28 1.73
CA HIS A 73 14.93 3.25 3.17
C HIS A 73 14.02 4.28 3.83
N SER A 74 13.44 3.87 4.94
CA SER A 74 12.55 4.68 5.76
C SER A 74 13.33 5.76 6.50
N VAL A 75 12.74 6.93 6.65
CA VAL A 75 13.30 8.06 7.41
C VAL A 75 12.41 8.33 8.63
N PRO A 76 12.97 8.60 9.82
CA PRO A 76 12.18 8.93 10.99
C PRO A 76 11.27 10.14 10.78
N PHE A 77 10.00 9.98 11.14
CA PHE A 77 8.95 10.97 11.16
C PHE A 77 8.51 11.21 12.61
N ASP A 78 8.90 12.38 13.14
CA ASP A 78 8.54 12.85 14.47
C ASP A 78 7.14 13.49 14.47
N GLY A 79 6.14 12.66 14.14
CA GLY A 79 4.76 13.09 14.04
C GLY A 79 3.77 11.93 14.22
N HIS A 80 2.49 12.27 14.08
CA HIS A 80 1.41 11.31 14.15
C HIS A 80 0.99 10.85 12.75
N ALA A 81 0.92 9.53 12.56
CA ALA A 81 0.37 8.92 11.36
C ALA A 81 -0.87 8.07 11.67
N THR A 82 -1.75 7.95 10.70
CA THR A 82 -2.92 7.06 10.73
C THR A 82 -2.74 5.97 9.68
N LEU A 83 -2.67 4.72 10.10
CA LEU A 83 -2.50 3.56 9.24
C LEU A 83 -3.79 2.75 9.17
N PHE A 84 -4.28 2.52 7.95
CA PHE A 84 -5.36 1.59 7.67
C PHE A 84 -4.77 0.26 7.22
N VAL A 85 -5.04 -0.83 7.92
CA VAL A 85 -4.38 -2.14 7.69
C VAL A 85 -5.34 -3.10 7.01
N ALA A 86 -4.92 -3.73 5.92
CA ALA A 86 -5.69 -4.78 5.25
C ALA A 86 -5.50 -6.12 5.97
N ASP A 87 -6.40 -6.42 6.90
CA ASP A 87 -6.20 -7.47 7.91
C ASP A 87 -6.13 -8.89 7.32
N LYS A 88 -6.66 -9.11 6.11
CA LYS A 88 -6.64 -10.43 5.46
C LYS A 88 -5.27 -10.82 4.88
N THR A 89 -4.40 -9.85 4.67
CA THR A 89 -3.09 -10.05 4.01
C THR A 89 -1.90 -9.76 4.93
N VAL A 90 -2.15 -9.44 6.21
CA VAL A 90 -1.08 -9.33 7.20
C VAL A 90 -0.52 -10.72 7.50
N PRO A 91 0.81 -10.95 7.36
CA PRO A 91 1.40 -12.23 7.72
C PRO A 91 1.24 -12.52 9.22
N GLU A 92 1.11 -13.80 9.56
CA GLU A 92 0.97 -14.22 10.95
C GLU A 92 2.16 -13.75 11.80
N GLY A 93 1.87 -13.18 12.97
CA GLY A 93 2.89 -12.69 13.91
C GLY A 93 3.48 -11.31 13.56
N VAL A 94 3.09 -10.69 12.44
CA VAL A 94 3.53 -9.33 12.09
C VAL A 94 2.63 -8.28 12.76
N SER A 95 3.23 -7.38 13.54
CA SER A 95 2.55 -6.23 14.15
C SER A 95 2.85 -4.95 13.35
N PRO A 96 1.83 -4.23 12.85
CA PRO A 96 2.01 -2.93 12.22
C PRO A 96 2.64 -1.90 13.16
N GLU A 97 2.27 -1.93 14.44
CA GLU A 97 2.82 -1.06 15.49
C GLU A 97 4.34 -1.23 15.60
N GLN A 98 4.79 -2.48 15.76
CA GLN A 98 6.21 -2.80 15.90
C GLN A 98 6.97 -2.50 14.62
N SER A 99 6.37 -2.81 13.47
CA SER A 99 6.97 -2.57 12.16
C SER A 99 7.26 -1.09 11.96
N TRP A 100 6.34 -0.17 12.28
CA TRP A 100 6.56 1.26 12.08
C TRP A 100 7.25 1.97 13.25
N SER A 101 7.37 1.35 14.42
CA SER A 101 7.92 1.97 15.63
C SER A 101 9.29 2.65 15.50
N PRO A 102 10.24 2.20 14.65
CA PRO A 102 11.52 2.90 14.49
C PRO A 102 11.40 4.22 13.72
N TRP A 103 10.32 4.40 12.95
CA TRP A 103 10.18 5.48 11.98
C TRP A 103 9.01 6.42 12.24
N ILE A 104 8.01 6.02 13.03
CA ILE A 104 6.84 6.87 13.30
C ILE A 104 6.69 7.03 14.81
N ALA A 105 6.78 8.28 15.29
CA ALA A 105 6.69 8.58 16.72
C ALA A 105 5.33 8.23 17.34
N SER A 106 4.24 8.42 16.59
CA SER A 106 2.88 8.09 17.05
C SER A 106 2.05 7.52 15.91
N LEU A 107 1.43 6.36 16.13
CA LEU A 107 0.66 5.65 15.10
C LEU A 107 -0.72 5.26 15.63
N ALA A 108 -1.78 5.67 14.93
CA ALA A 108 -3.13 5.13 15.11
C ALA A 108 -3.42 4.08 14.02
N ILE A 109 -4.01 2.94 14.39
CA ILE A 109 -4.27 1.83 13.46
C ILE A 109 -5.75 1.54 13.36
N TYR A 110 -6.23 1.42 12.12
CA TYR A 110 -7.60 1.06 11.78
C TYR A 110 -7.61 -0.18 10.87
N ARG A 111 -7.95 -1.34 11.43
CA ARG A 111 -8.00 -2.60 10.68
C ARG A 111 -9.22 -2.66 9.78
N GLN A 112 -9.01 -3.07 8.53
CA GLN A 112 -10.02 -3.22 7.50
C GLN A 112 -10.15 -4.70 7.12
N PRO A 113 -11.36 -5.27 7.04
CA PRO A 113 -11.57 -6.69 6.72
C PRO A 113 -11.41 -7.00 5.21
N CYS A 114 -10.36 -6.48 4.59
CA CYS A 114 -10.05 -6.60 3.17
C CYS A 114 -8.61 -7.08 2.95
N ALA A 115 -8.27 -7.44 1.70
CA ALA A 115 -6.90 -7.71 1.27
C ALA A 115 -6.22 -6.40 0.82
N HIS A 116 -4.88 -6.42 0.70
CA HIS A 116 -4.09 -5.26 0.23
C HIS A 116 -4.68 -4.64 -1.05
N VAL A 117 -4.92 -5.46 -2.08
CA VAL A 117 -5.51 -5.04 -3.37
C VAL A 117 -6.89 -4.37 -3.25
N ASP A 118 -7.60 -4.63 -2.16
CA ASP A 118 -8.94 -4.10 -1.92
C ASP A 118 -8.93 -2.87 -0.99
N ILE A 119 -7.79 -2.47 -0.41
CA ILE A 119 -7.71 -1.37 0.56
C ILE A 119 -8.17 -0.03 -0.04
N ILE A 120 -8.03 0.12 -1.35
CA ILE A 120 -8.46 1.31 -2.11
C ILE A 120 -9.80 1.15 -2.81
N SER A 121 -10.49 0.02 -2.59
CA SER A 121 -11.78 -0.24 -3.24
C SER A 121 -12.89 0.68 -2.71
N PRO A 122 -13.94 0.96 -3.50
CA PRO A 122 -15.08 1.75 -3.02
C PRO A 122 -15.70 1.20 -1.73
N SER A 123 -15.80 -0.12 -1.59
CA SER A 123 -16.36 -0.77 -0.40
C SER A 123 -15.48 -0.60 0.85
N ALA A 124 -14.15 -0.67 0.71
CA ALA A 124 -13.25 -0.34 1.83
C ALA A 124 -13.41 1.13 2.25
N PHE A 125 -13.59 2.03 1.28
CA PHE A 125 -13.78 3.46 1.54
C PHE A 125 -15.13 3.82 2.20
N GLU A 126 -16.13 2.95 2.20
CA GLU A 126 -17.34 3.14 3.02
C GLU A 126 -16.99 3.18 4.53
N THR A 127 -15.91 2.51 4.93
CA THR A 127 -15.40 2.54 6.31
C THR A 127 -14.25 3.54 6.49
N ILE A 128 -13.28 3.56 5.57
CA ILE A 128 -12.09 4.42 5.65
C ILE A 128 -12.45 5.91 5.49
N GLY A 129 -13.32 6.24 4.54
CA GLY A 129 -13.65 7.61 4.16
C GLY A 129 -14.20 8.47 5.32
N PRO A 130 -15.20 8.00 6.08
CA PRO A 130 -15.70 8.72 7.26
C PRO A 130 -14.63 8.97 8.32
N ILE A 131 -13.72 8.01 8.55
CA ILE A 131 -12.62 8.15 9.53
C ILE A 131 -11.66 9.25 9.08
N ILE A 132 -11.23 9.23 7.81
CA ILE A 132 -10.36 10.28 7.25
C ILE A 132 -11.03 11.66 7.37
N SER A 133 -12.31 11.75 7.03
CA SER A 133 -13.08 13.00 7.14
C SER A 133 -13.13 13.52 8.59
N GLU A 134 -13.34 12.64 9.57
CA GLU A 134 -13.33 13.03 10.97
C GLU A 134 -11.95 13.53 11.42
N LEU A 135 -10.88 12.87 11.00
CA LEU A 135 -9.51 13.20 11.43
C LEU A 135 -8.98 14.49 10.80
N ILE A 136 -9.29 14.74 9.53
CA ILE A 136 -8.81 15.94 8.82
C ILE A 136 -9.57 17.20 9.26
N ASN A 137 -10.82 17.06 9.73
CA ASN A 137 -11.65 18.19 10.16
C ASN A 137 -11.54 18.51 11.67
N LYS A 138 -10.59 17.89 12.39
CA LYS A 138 -10.26 18.22 13.78
C LYS A 138 -9.32 19.41 13.87
#